data_AF-A0A9D7N5G3-F1
#
_entry.id   AF-A0A9D7N5G3-F1
#
_cell.length_a   1.000
_cell.length_b   1.000
_cell.length_c   1.000
_cell.angle_alpha   90.00
_cell.angle_beta   90.00
_cell.angle_gamma   90.00
#
_symmetry.space_group_name_H-M   'P 1'
#
loop_
_entity.id
_entity.type
_entity.pdbx_description
1 polymer ?
#
loop_
_entity_poly.entity_id
_entity_poly.type
_entity_poly.pdbx_seq_one_letter_code
_entity_poly.pdbx_strand_id
1 'polypeptide(L)'
;MSDRWERCVGISFVLATVALCSASSLVLQDPVLAPKVEGCDVDLSKPGEMRDVLSNALTLGLQLSGDEVRVFLEGERKRAGDGGALLQAAARHFAKDRAELSAAVERYRHCNCKHPLLPGQVPLPPAIPDELAPPPATTDLIVTPFAKDVLLHVVLHELGHALVREFDLPVLANEEALADAFATHYLLHQLPERAEAVLRARVASLMTEAREVPRAAWPVDGEHENDARRAFCIAALAVAVDAQRYAKVAELAGLSEEAVREAQDYGAEVHRSWRRTLRPLWMPAGELSREARVLVSEEDPFLAQLAALGLAKELEDALRRFDWHSTVKIRFEAGEGTASWSRSSRAITVTSGYVLRFVEQGQLAGF
;
A
#
# COMPACT_ATOMS: atom_id res chain seq x y z
N MET A 1 65.33 -16.15 15.05
CA MET A 1 66.13 -17.36 15.36
C MET A 1 65.20 -18.29 16.12
N SER A 2 64.65 -19.30 15.42
CA SER A 2 65.18 -20.68 15.35
C SER A 2 64.55 -21.52 16.46
N ASP A 3 63.49 -22.27 16.14
CA ASP A 3 63.48 -23.68 15.67
C ASP A 3 63.60 -24.71 16.79
N ARG A 4 62.57 -25.56 16.90
CA ARG A 4 62.57 -27.04 16.88
C ARG A 4 61.26 -27.52 17.53
N TRP A 5 60.29 -28.08 16.80
CA TRP A 5 60.24 -29.40 16.15
C TRP A 5 60.34 -30.60 17.09
N GLU A 6 59.38 -31.51 16.89
CA GLU A 6 59.29 -32.93 17.26
C GLU A 6 58.60 -33.33 18.58
N ARG A 7 57.37 -33.84 18.42
CA ARG A 7 57.00 -35.23 18.78
C ARG A 7 55.76 -35.69 18.00
N CYS A 8 55.97 -36.57 17.03
CA CYS A 8 55.00 -37.56 16.53
C CYS A 8 54.70 -38.57 17.66
N VAL A 9 53.62 -39.36 17.73
CA VAL A 9 53.08 -40.33 16.77
C VAL A 9 51.70 -40.80 17.30
N GLY A 10 50.76 -41.10 16.39
CA GLY A 10 49.87 -42.26 16.58
C GLY A 10 48.38 -41.98 16.61
N ILE A 11 47.75 -41.83 15.44
CA ILE A 11 46.31 -42.07 15.30
C ILE A 11 46.11 -43.08 14.17
N SER A 12 45.63 -44.25 14.56
CA SER A 12 45.22 -45.36 13.69
C SER A 12 44.09 -44.94 12.76
N PHE A 13 44.25 -45.19 11.46
CA PHE A 13 43.17 -45.13 10.49
C PHE A 13 42.24 -46.34 10.68
N VAL A 14 41.02 -46.09 11.16
CA VAL A 14 39.90 -47.04 11.01
C VAL A 14 39.22 -46.72 9.68
N LEU A 15 39.40 -47.62 8.72
CA LEU A 15 38.65 -47.63 7.45
C LEU A 15 37.18 -47.93 7.75
N ALA A 16 36.34 -46.91 7.76
CA ALA A 16 34.89 -47.08 7.67
C ALA A 16 34.51 -47.26 6.19
N THR A 17 34.22 -48.50 5.81
CA THR A 17 33.55 -48.85 4.56
C THR A 17 32.19 -48.15 4.49
N VAL A 18 32.08 -47.14 3.63
CA VAL A 18 30.79 -46.57 3.23
C VAL A 18 30.13 -47.57 2.27
N ALA A 19 29.05 -48.19 2.72
CA ALA A 19 28.17 -48.97 1.85
C ALA A 19 27.52 -48.02 0.83
N LEU A 20 27.87 -48.19 -0.44
CA LEU A 20 27.18 -47.60 -1.57
C LEU A 20 25.77 -48.19 -1.62
N CYS A 21 24.78 -47.47 -1.12
CA CYS A 21 23.39 -47.72 -1.49
C CYS A 21 23.24 -47.37 -2.97
N SER A 22 23.05 -48.39 -3.81
CA SER A 22 22.65 -48.24 -5.21
C SER A 22 21.38 -47.39 -5.27
N ALA A 23 21.51 -46.15 -5.74
CA ALA A 23 20.37 -45.35 -6.13
C ALA A 23 19.74 -46.02 -7.36
N SER A 24 18.63 -46.74 -7.14
CA SER A 24 17.74 -47.10 -8.23
C SER A 24 17.32 -45.80 -8.90
N SER A 25 17.79 -45.61 -10.14
CA SER A 25 17.35 -44.54 -11.02
C SER A 25 15.84 -44.65 -11.19
N LEU A 26 15.09 -43.85 -10.43
CA LEU A 26 13.73 -43.50 -10.77
C LEU A 26 13.82 -42.74 -12.09
N VAL A 27 13.66 -43.49 -13.18
CA VAL A 27 13.33 -42.93 -14.49
C VAL A 27 12.07 -42.09 -14.26
N LEU A 28 12.24 -40.77 -14.23
CA LEU A 28 11.15 -39.82 -14.40
C LEU A 28 10.48 -40.22 -15.71
N GLN A 29 9.32 -40.88 -15.61
CA GLN A 29 8.45 -41.03 -16.75
C GLN A 29 8.15 -39.62 -17.24
N ASP A 30 8.39 -39.39 -18.54
CA ASP A 30 7.91 -38.19 -19.20
C ASP A 30 6.43 -38.00 -18.85
N PRO A 31 6.01 -36.79 -18.44
CA PRO A 31 4.61 -36.57 -18.08
C PRO A 31 3.76 -36.97 -19.27
N VAL A 32 2.85 -37.92 -19.03
CA VAL A 32 1.82 -38.30 -20.00
C VAL A 32 1.16 -37.01 -20.46
N LEU A 33 1.39 -36.64 -21.73
CA LEU A 33 0.76 -35.48 -22.34
C LEU A 33 -0.75 -35.64 -22.19
N ALA A 34 -1.34 -34.83 -21.32
CA ALA A 34 -2.78 -34.77 -21.15
C ALA A 34 -3.42 -34.56 -22.54
N PRO A 35 -4.55 -35.23 -22.82
CA PRO A 35 -5.17 -35.17 -24.14
C PRO A 35 -5.43 -33.71 -24.52
N LYS A 36 -5.01 -33.32 -25.73
CA LYS A 36 -5.32 -32.00 -26.28
C LYS A 36 -6.83 -31.83 -26.34
N VAL A 37 -7.32 -30.84 -25.64
CA VAL A 37 -8.73 -30.46 -25.65
C VAL A 37 -8.93 -29.55 -26.86
N GLU A 38 -9.86 -29.92 -27.76
CA GLU A 38 -10.17 -29.10 -28.94
C GLU A 38 -10.54 -27.67 -28.52
N GLY A 39 -9.85 -26.68 -29.09
CA GLY A 39 -10.05 -25.26 -28.77
C GLY A 39 -9.35 -24.77 -27.49
N CYS A 40 -8.46 -25.56 -26.89
CA CYS A 40 -7.62 -25.12 -25.77
C CYS A 40 -6.13 -25.13 -26.11
N ASP A 41 -5.53 -23.95 -26.19
CA ASP A 41 -4.12 -23.77 -26.53
C ASP A 41 -3.22 -23.47 -25.31
N VAL A 42 -3.70 -23.73 -24.08
CA VAL A 42 -2.93 -23.47 -22.85
C VAL A 42 -1.66 -24.33 -22.79
N ASP A 43 -0.52 -23.66 -22.83
CA ASP A 43 0.83 -24.20 -22.85
C ASP A 43 1.60 -23.73 -21.60
N LEU A 44 1.60 -24.57 -20.57
CA LEU A 44 2.29 -24.35 -19.31
C LEU A 44 3.83 -24.35 -19.45
N SER A 45 4.39 -24.68 -20.61
CA SER A 45 5.83 -24.46 -20.84
C SER A 45 6.17 -22.98 -21.02
N LYS A 46 5.19 -22.13 -21.36
CA LYS A 46 5.38 -20.68 -21.51
C LYS A 46 5.25 -19.97 -20.16
N PRO A 47 6.21 -19.11 -19.76
CA PRO A 47 6.16 -18.38 -18.50
C PRO A 47 4.91 -17.50 -18.31
N GLY A 48 4.39 -16.90 -19.39
CA GLY A 48 3.21 -16.04 -19.35
C GLY A 48 1.93 -16.81 -19.00
N GLU A 49 1.70 -17.94 -19.68
CA GLU A 49 0.51 -18.77 -19.44
C GLU A 49 0.63 -19.53 -18.11
N MET A 50 1.84 -19.98 -17.76
CA MET A 50 2.12 -20.53 -16.42
C MET A 50 1.84 -19.51 -15.33
N ARG A 51 2.25 -18.24 -15.46
CA ARG A 51 1.99 -17.19 -14.46
C ARG A 51 0.51 -17.09 -14.13
N ASP A 52 -0.34 -17.03 -15.15
CA ASP A 52 -1.77 -16.76 -14.96
C ASP A 52 -2.45 -17.94 -14.24
N VAL A 53 -2.08 -19.17 -14.59
CA VAL A 53 -2.55 -20.39 -13.93
C VAL A 53 -1.98 -20.52 -12.52
N LEU A 54 -0.69 -20.22 -12.34
CA LEU A 54 0.03 -20.31 -11.08
C LEU A 54 -0.50 -19.28 -10.07
N SER A 55 -0.91 -18.09 -10.53
CA SER A 55 -1.61 -17.10 -9.72
C SER A 55 -2.86 -17.68 -9.09
N ASN A 56 -3.72 -18.34 -9.87
CA ASN A 56 -4.95 -18.97 -9.39
C ASN A 56 -4.67 -20.18 -8.49
N ALA A 57 -3.67 -21.00 -8.83
CA ALA A 57 -3.27 -22.14 -8.02
C ALA A 57 -2.75 -21.72 -6.63
N LEU A 58 -1.96 -20.65 -6.55
CA LEU A 58 -1.42 -20.14 -5.29
C LEU A 58 -2.49 -19.44 -4.44
N THR A 59 -3.30 -18.58 -5.05
CA THR A 59 -4.30 -17.75 -4.32
C THR A 59 -5.57 -18.52 -3.99
N LEU A 60 -6.16 -19.25 -4.94
CA LEU A 60 -7.42 -19.97 -4.75
C LEU A 60 -7.17 -21.39 -4.24
N GLY A 61 -6.13 -22.06 -4.75
CA GLY A 61 -5.84 -23.45 -4.43
C GLY A 61 -5.12 -23.63 -3.09
N LEU A 62 -4.13 -22.76 -2.83
CA LEU A 62 -3.27 -22.84 -1.64
C LEU A 62 -3.51 -21.69 -0.65
N GLN A 63 -4.51 -20.84 -0.92
CA GLN A 63 -4.96 -19.75 -0.04
C GLN A 63 -3.84 -18.79 0.38
N LEU A 64 -2.90 -18.53 -0.52
CA LEU A 64 -1.82 -17.57 -0.33
C LEU A 64 -2.29 -16.15 -0.65
N SER A 65 -1.66 -15.15 -0.04
CA SER A 65 -1.98 -13.74 -0.25
C SER A 65 -1.83 -13.35 -1.72
N GLY A 66 -2.87 -12.73 -2.30
CA GLY A 66 -2.86 -12.27 -3.70
C GLY A 66 -1.73 -11.30 -4.01
N ASP A 67 -1.37 -10.45 -3.05
CA ASP A 67 -0.29 -9.46 -3.23
C ASP A 67 1.09 -10.10 -3.19
N GLU A 68 1.33 -11.05 -2.29
CA GLU A 68 2.59 -11.80 -2.23
C GLU A 68 2.81 -12.61 -3.51
N VAL A 69 1.74 -13.25 -3.99
CA VAL A 69 1.72 -13.98 -5.26
C VAL A 69 1.98 -13.03 -6.43
N ARG A 70 1.34 -11.86 -6.48
CA ARG A 70 1.50 -10.88 -7.56
C ARG A 70 2.93 -10.30 -7.62
N VAL A 71 3.48 -9.90 -6.47
CA VAL A 71 4.84 -9.32 -6.37
C VAL A 71 5.89 -10.35 -6.80
N PHE A 72 5.77 -11.59 -6.30
CA PHE A 72 6.64 -12.68 -6.70
C PHE A 72 6.56 -12.94 -8.22
N LEU A 73 5.35 -13.11 -8.76
CA LEU A 73 5.15 -13.47 -10.16
C LEU A 73 5.62 -12.38 -11.13
N GLU A 74 5.44 -11.09 -10.82
CA GLU A 74 5.92 -10.00 -11.68
C GLU A 74 7.46 -9.89 -11.67
N GLY A 75 8.10 -10.22 -10.54
CA GLY A 75 9.55 -10.26 -10.40
C GLY A 75 10.21 -11.45 -11.08
N GLU A 76 9.64 -12.65 -10.91
CA GLU A 76 10.23 -13.91 -11.39
C GLU A 76 9.85 -14.27 -12.83
N ARG A 77 8.72 -13.79 -13.37
CA ARG A 77 8.36 -13.99 -14.80
C ARG A 77 9.47 -13.52 -15.73
N LYS A 78 10.16 -12.42 -15.38
CA LYS A 78 11.25 -11.85 -16.18
C LYS A 78 12.56 -12.65 -16.10
N ARG A 79 12.69 -13.52 -15.10
CA ARG A 79 13.91 -14.29 -14.79
C ARG A 79 13.78 -15.77 -15.15
N ALA A 80 12.56 -16.32 -15.11
CA ALA A 80 12.28 -17.69 -15.47
C ALA A 80 12.39 -17.89 -16.99
N GLY A 81 13.23 -18.85 -17.41
CA GLY A 81 13.42 -19.18 -18.83
C GLY A 81 12.23 -19.93 -19.45
N ASP A 82 11.50 -20.68 -18.63
CA ASP A 82 10.29 -21.43 -19.03
C ASP A 82 9.30 -21.53 -17.84
N GLY A 83 8.10 -22.03 -18.10
CA GLY A 83 7.06 -22.20 -17.07
C GLY A 83 7.44 -23.21 -15.99
N GLY A 84 8.24 -24.23 -16.31
CA GLY A 84 8.75 -25.19 -15.33
C GLY A 84 9.70 -24.55 -14.31
N ALA A 85 10.55 -23.64 -14.77
CA ALA A 85 11.43 -22.82 -13.93
C ALA A 85 10.62 -21.86 -13.05
N LEU A 86 9.55 -21.25 -13.58
CA LEU A 86 8.65 -20.38 -12.80
C LEU A 86 7.93 -21.16 -11.70
N LEU A 87 7.42 -22.35 -12.00
CA LEU A 87 6.81 -23.26 -11.02
C LEU A 87 7.82 -23.65 -9.92
N GLN A 88 9.05 -23.96 -10.30
CA GLN A 88 10.09 -24.32 -9.34
C GLN A 88 10.50 -23.13 -8.45
N ALA A 89 10.58 -21.93 -9.02
CA ALA A 89 10.83 -20.70 -8.25
C ALA A 89 9.70 -20.45 -7.24
N ALA A 90 8.44 -20.64 -7.65
CA ALA A 90 7.28 -20.47 -6.78
C ALA A 90 7.27 -21.49 -5.63
N ALA A 91 7.53 -22.77 -5.92
CA ALA A 91 7.62 -23.81 -4.89
C ALA A 91 8.68 -23.46 -3.82
N ARG A 92 9.84 -22.93 -4.25
CA ARG A 92 10.90 -22.48 -3.32
C ARG A 92 10.50 -21.25 -2.52
N HIS A 93 9.94 -20.24 -3.19
CA HIS A 93 9.60 -18.96 -2.57
C HIS A 93 8.50 -19.11 -1.51
N PHE A 94 7.41 -19.83 -1.84
CA PHE A 94 6.29 -20.04 -0.93
C PHE A 94 6.45 -21.25 -0.01
N ALA A 95 7.64 -21.87 0.01
CA ALA A 95 7.95 -23.08 0.76
C ALA A 95 6.89 -24.19 0.59
N LYS A 96 6.46 -24.43 -0.65
CA LYS A 96 5.48 -25.46 -1.01
C LYS A 96 6.15 -26.68 -1.60
N ASP A 97 5.59 -27.85 -1.35
CA ASP A 97 6.01 -29.05 -2.06
C ASP A 97 5.76 -28.89 -3.56
N ARG A 98 6.75 -29.25 -4.37
CA ARG A 98 6.68 -29.03 -5.82
C ARG A 98 5.61 -29.90 -6.47
N ALA A 99 5.41 -31.12 -6.00
CA ALA A 99 4.39 -32.01 -6.54
C ALA A 99 2.99 -31.54 -6.15
N GLU A 100 2.81 -31.05 -4.92
CA GLU A 100 1.57 -30.42 -4.46
C GLU A 100 1.22 -29.17 -5.28
N LEU A 101 2.19 -28.27 -5.50
CA LEU A 101 1.99 -27.07 -6.30
C LEU A 101 1.72 -27.41 -7.77
N SER A 102 2.42 -28.40 -8.33
CA SER A 102 2.17 -28.88 -9.69
C SER A 102 0.76 -29.47 -9.84
N ALA A 103 0.28 -30.22 -8.86
CA ALA A 103 -1.07 -30.75 -8.84
C ALA A 103 -2.13 -29.64 -8.72
N ALA A 104 -1.84 -28.57 -7.96
CA ALA A 104 -2.68 -27.39 -7.90
C ALA A 104 -2.72 -26.66 -9.26
N VAL A 105 -1.58 -26.45 -9.92
CA VAL A 105 -1.51 -25.82 -11.26
C VAL A 105 -2.33 -26.59 -12.28
N GLU A 106 -2.24 -27.92 -12.32
CA GLU A 106 -3.05 -28.73 -13.24
C GLU A 106 -4.55 -28.63 -12.95
N ARG A 107 -4.95 -28.51 -11.67
CA ARG A 107 -6.34 -28.31 -11.26
C ARG A 107 -6.93 -26.98 -11.73
N TYR A 108 -6.09 -25.95 -11.86
CA TYR A 108 -6.46 -24.61 -12.35
C TYR A 108 -6.07 -24.35 -13.81
N ARG A 109 -5.49 -25.32 -14.53
CA ARG A 109 -4.91 -25.10 -15.87
C ARG A 109 -5.86 -24.50 -16.88
N HIS A 110 -7.15 -24.81 -16.78
CA HIS A 110 -8.15 -24.32 -17.72
C HIS A 110 -9.20 -23.41 -17.07
N CYS A 111 -8.93 -22.90 -15.87
CA CYS A 111 -9.88 -22.04 -15.16
C CYS A 111 -10.17 -20.71 -15.88
N ASN A 112 -9.29 -20.31 -16.82
CA ASN A 112 -9.44 -19.11 -17.66
C ASN A 112 -9.87 -19.44 -19.12
N CYS A 113 -10.18 -20.69 -19.44
CA CYS A 113 -10.55 -21.10 -20.80
C CYS A 113 -12.06 -20.96 -21.07
N LYS A 114 -12.42 -20.75 -22.34
CA LYS A 114 -13.82 -20.57 -22.78
C LYS A 114 -14.56 -21.87 -23.14
N HIS A 115 -13.92 -23.02 -22.96
CA HIS A 115 -14.53 -24.33 -23.22
C HIS A 115 -15.21 -24.89 -21.96
N PRO A 116 -16.11 -25.88 -22.08
CA PRO A 116 -16.71 -26.55 -20.92
C PRO A 116 -15.67 -27.09 -19.93
N LEU A 117 -16.02 -27.11 -18.65
CA LEU A 117 -15.16 -27.60 -17.57
C LEU A 117 -14.79 -29.07 -17.79
N LEU A 118 -13.50 -29.40 -17.70
CA LEU A 118 -13.02 -30.76 -17.89
C LEU A 118 -13.01 -31.53 -16.55
N PRO A 119 -13.07 -32.87 -16.58
CA PRO A 119 -13.00 -33.69 -15.37
C PRO A 119 -11.76 -33.37 -14.51
N GLY A 120 -11.96 -33.09 -13.22
CA GLY A 120 -10.90 -32.79 -12.26
C GLY A 120 -10.48 -31.32 -12.16
N GLN A 121 -11.12 -30.41 -12.91
CA GLN A 121 -10.86 -28.97 -12.84
C GLN A 121 -11.81 -28.27 -11.88
N VAL A 122 -11.31 -27.20 -11.27
CA VAL A 122 -12.10 -26.33 -10.41
C VAL A 122 -12.51 -25.10 -11.22
N PRO A 123 -13.82 -24.81 -11.36
CA PRO A 123 -14.26 -23.55 -11.94
C PRO A 123 -13.76 -22.42 -11.04
N LEU A 124 -13.45 -21.26 -11.62
CA LEU A 124 -13.27 -20.06 -10.79
C LEU A 124 -14.53 -19.90 -9.92
N PRO A 125 -14.39 -19.48 -8.64
CA PRO A 125 -15.55 -19.15 -7.84
C PRO A 125 -16.45 -18.21 -8.65
N PRO A 126 -17.77 -18.47 -8.69
CA PRO A 126 -18.67 -17.59 -9.41
C PRO A 126 -18.43 -16.17 -8.90
N ALA A 127 -18.29 -15.22 -9.83
CA ALA A 127 -18.42 -13.82 -9.47
C ALA A 127 -19.70 -13.69 -8.63
N ILE A 128 -19.61 -12.98 -7.50
CA ILE A 128 -20.71 -12.85 -6.54
C ILE A 128 -21.99 -12.53 -7.35
N PRO A 129 -23.04 -13.38 -7.30
CA PRO A 129 -24.25 -13.12 -8.06
C PRO A 129 -24.87 -11.80 -7.61
N ASP A 130 -25.22 -10.95 -8.58
CA ASP A 130 -25.80 -9.60 -8.38
C ASP A 130 -26.97 -9.56 -7.37
N GLU A 131 -27.67 -10.67 -7.15
CA GLU A 131 -28.82 -10.76 -6.24
C GLU A 131 -28.48 -10.92 -4.74
N LEU A 132 -27.24 -11.31 -4.40
CA LEU A 132 -26.75 -11.30 -3.01
C LEU A 132 -25.73 -10.18 -2.75
N ALA A 133 -25.42 -9.38 -3.77
CA ALA A 133 -24.90 -8.04 -3.54
C ALA A 133 -25.96 -7.25 -2.75
N PRO A 134 -25.57 -6.40 -1.79
CA PRO A 134 -26.50 -5.38 -1.29
C PRO A 134 -27.11 -4.69 -2.52
N PRO A 135 -28.41 -4.32 -2.49
CA PRO A 135 -29.04 -3.66 -3.64
C PRO A 135 -28.10 -2.56 -4.11
N PRO A 136 -27.89 -2.37 -5.43
CA PRO A 136 -27.00 -1.33 -5.91
C PRO A 136 -27.41 -0.07 -5.20
N ALA A 137 -26.51 0.45 -4.36
CA ALA A 137 -26.75 1.70 -3.70
C ALA A 137 -27.03 2.69 -4.82
N THR A 138 -28.26 3.15 -4.94
CA THR A 138 -28.55 4.26 -5.83
C THR A 138 -27.88 5.47 -5.22
N THR A 139 -26.62 5.68 -5.58
CA THR A 139 -25.98 6.99 -5.62
C THR A 139 -24.79 6.91 -6.56
N ASP A 140 -24.88 7.65 -7.66
CA ASP A 140 -23.98 7.79 -8.80
C ASP A 140 -22.56 8.31 -8.46
N LEU A 141 -21.92 7.82 -7.39
CA LEU A 141 -20.58 8.25 -6.96
C LEU A 141 -19.64 7.05 -6.84
N ILE A 142 -18.69 6.99 -7.77
CA ILE A 142 -17.54 6.06 -7.77
C ILE A 142 -16.57 6.41 -6.63
N VAL A 143 -16.57 7.66 -6.16
CA VAL A 143 -15.72 8.15 -5.05
C VAL A 143 -16.49 8.15 -3.73
N THR A 144 -16.00 7.41 -2.73
CA THR A 144 -16.60 7.35 -1.39
C THR A 144 -16.23 8.56 -0.52
N PRO A 145 -17.07 8.95 0.47
CA PRO A 145 -16.71 9.95 1.48
C PRO A 145 -15.41 9.62 2.20
N PHE A 146 -15.16 8.33 2.49
CA PHE A 146 -13.91 7.84 3.06
C PHE A 146 -12.70 8.19 2.18
N ALA A 147 -12.74 7.86 0.88
CA ALA A 147 -11.64 8.16 -0.03
C ALA A 147 -11.38 9.66 -0.15
N LYS A 148 -12.44 10.47 -0.22
CA LYS A 148 -12.35 11.94 -0.20
C LYS A 148 -11.64 12.44 1.05
N ASP A 149 -12.04 11.94 2.21
CA ASP A 149 -11.51 12.38 3.51
C ASP A 149 -10.05 11.93 3.72
N VAL A 150 -9.69 10.69 3.37
CA VAL A 150 -8.29 10.24 3.35
C VAL A 150 -7.45 11.14 2.46
N LEU A 151 -7.95 11.44 1.26
CA LEU A 151 -7.23 12.23 0.28
C LEU A 151 -7.05 13.69 0.72
N LEU A 152 -8.03 14.28 1.40
CA LEU A 152 -7.87 15.61 1.99
C LEU A 152 -6.67 15.66 2.94
N HIS A 153 -6.51 14.67 3.83
CA HIS A 153 -5.34 14.61 4.70
C HIS A 153 -4.04 14.42 3.89
N VAL A 154 -4.03 13.51 2.92
CA VAL A 154 -2.85 13.27 2.07
C VAL A 154 -2.41 14.55 1.36
N VAL A 155 -3.32 15.29 0.74
CA VAL A 155 -2.93 16.51 0.02
C VAL A 155 -2.48 17.60 0.99
N LEU A 156 -3.05 17.68 2.19
CA LEU A 156 -2.54 18.56 3.25
C LEU A 156 -1.15 18.14 3.72
N HIS A 157 -0.84 16.84 3.75
CA HIS A 157 0.51 16.35 4.02
C HIS A 157 1.50 16.81 2.93
N GLU A 158 1.16 16.65 1.65
CA GLU A 158 1.97 17.16 0.55
C GLU A 158 2.13 18.69 0.56
N LEU A 159 1.10 19.39 1.04
CA LEU A 159 1.17 20.84 1.27
C LEU A 159 2.17 21.18 2.38
N GLY A 160 2.33 20.32 3.40
CA GLY A 160 3.40 20.43 4.39
C GLY A 160 4.79 20.46 3.75
N HIS A 161 5.06 19.52 2.84
CA HIS A 161 6.31 19.52 2.05
C HIS A 161 6.44 20.78 1.19
N ALA A 162 5.37 21.23 0.54
CA ALA A 162 5.39 22.46 -0.24
C ALA A 162 5.77 23.67 0.63
N LEU A 163 5.19 23.80 1.82
CA LEU A 163 5.52 24.90 2.75
C LEU A 163 6.99 24.88 3.18
N VAL A 164 7.53 23.69 3.50
CA VAL A 164 8.94 23.54 3.84
C VAL A 164 9.84 24.07 2.73
N ARG A 165 9.54 23.73 1.47
CA ARG A 165 10.41 24.06 0.32
C ARG A 165 10.22 25.47 -0.23
N GLU A 166 9.01 26.04 -0.14
CA GLU A 166 8.69 27.35 -0.70
C GLU A 166 8.95 28.50 0.29
N PHE A 167 8.93 28.21 1.60
CA PHE A 167 9.20 29.19 2.66
C PHE A 167 10.48 28.90 3.45
N ASP A 168 11.31 27.96 2.97
CA ASP A 168 12.58 27.55 3.58
C ASP A 168 12.45 27.23 5.08
N LEU A 169 11.39 26.50 5.46
CA LEU A 169 11.17 26.15 6.86
C LEU A 169 12.24 25.15 7.34
N PRO A 170 12.75 25.30 8.57
CA PRO A 170 13.76 24.40 9.08
C PRO A 170 13.19 22.99 9.31
N VAL A 171 13.89 21.97 8.80
CA VAL A 171 13.58 20.56 9.02
C VAL A 171 14.49 20.03 10.14
N LEU A 172 13.98 20.05 11.37
CA LEU A 172 14.75 19.68 12.58
C LEU A 172 14.51 18.23 13.04
N ALA A 173 13.67 17.49 12.32
CA ALA A 173 13.30 16.11 12.58
C ALA A 173 12.95 15.42 11.24
N ASN A 174 12.34 14.23 11.30
CA ASN A 174 11.83 13.55 10.13
C ASN A 174 10.79 14.43 9.38
N GLU A 175 10.99 14.65 8.07
CA GLU A 175 10.15 15.55 7.26
C GLU A 175 8.73 15.00 7.08
N GLU A 176 8.57 13.68 6.94
CA GLU A 176 7.28 13.01 6.80
C GLU A 176 6.41 13.14 8.05
N ALA A 177 7.01 12.96 9.21
CA ALA A 177 6.33 13.18 10.50
C ALA A 177 5.94 14.66 10.68
N LEU A 178 6.78 15.58 10.20
CA LEU A 178 6.47 17.00 10.18
C LEU A 178 5.27 17.28 9.25
N ALA A 179 5.22 16.68 8.06
CA ALA A 179 4.12 16.83 7.11
C ALA A 179 2.78 16.28 7.66
N ASP A 180 2.80 15.10 8.30
CA ASP A 180 1.61 14.55 8.99
C ASP A 180 1.15 15.44 10.15
N ALA A 181 2.10 15.99 10.93
CA ALA A 181 1.80 16.92 12.01
C ALA A 181 1.20 18.23 11.50
N PHE A 182 1.70 18.75 10.37
CA PHE A 182 1.12 19.90 9.69
C PHE A 182 -0.32 19.62 9.26
N ALA A 183 -0.56 18.54 8.52
CA ALA A 183 -1.88 18.19 8.02
C ALA A 183 -2.91 18.05 9.15
N THR A 184 -2.51 17.37 10.23
CA THR A 184 -3.32 17.21 11.45
C THR A 184 -3.60 18.56 12.11
N HIS A 185 -2.57 19.38 12.32
CA HIS A 185 -2.74 20.72 12.87
C HIS A 185 -3.66 21.60 12.01
N TYR A 186 -3.48 21.57 10.70
CA TYR A 186 -4.28 22.35 9.77
C TYR A 186 -5.75 21.95 9.87
N LEU A 187 -6.07 20.65 9.84
CA LEU A 187 -7.44 20.17 10.01
C LEU A 187 -8.06 20.66 11.32
N LEU A 188 -7.35 20.48 12.44
CA LEU A 188 -7.87 20.80 13.78
C LEU A 188 -8.12 22.30 14.00
N HIS A 189 -7.33 23.17 13.37
CA HIS A 189 -7.38 24.63 13.63
C HIS A 189 -7.99 25.45 12.47
N GLN A 190 -7.96 24.92 11.25
CA GLN A 190 -8.38 25.63 10.03
C GLN A 190 -9.63 25.02 9.38
N LEU A 191 -9.93 23.74 9.65
CA LEU A 191 -11.11 23.00 9.18
C LEU A 191 -11.75 22.16 10.31
N PRO A 192 -12.03 22.71 11.51
CA PRO A 192 -12.44 21.90 12.67
C PRO A 192 -13.71 21.08 12.45
N GLU A 193 -14.60 21.50 11.56
CA GLU A 193 -15.87 20.84 11.21
C GLU A 193 -15.64 19.58 10.37
N ARG A 194 -14.50 19.50 9.67
CA ARG A 194 -14.08 18.35 8.87
C ARG A 194 -13.09 17.45 9.62
N ALA A 195 -12.37 18.00 10.60
CA ALA A 195 -11.27 17.34 11.28
C ALA A 195 -11.61 15.93 11.78
N GLU A 196 -12.73 15.74 12.48
CA GLU A 196 -13.08 14.42 13.04
C GLU A 196 -13.28 13.35 11.96
N ALA A 197 -14.04 13.66 10.90
CA ALA A 197 -14.28 12.72 9.81
C ALA A 197 -12.98 12.37 9.07
N VAL A 198 -12.18 13.39 8.75
CA VAL A 198 -10.91 13.26 8.03
C VAL A 198 -9.88 12.47 8.83
N LEU A 199 -9.69 12.82 10.10
CA LEU A 199 -8.72 12.13 10.96
C LEU A 199 -9.13 10.69 11.23
N ARG A 200 -10.44 10.42 11.39
CA ARG A 200 -10.95 9.05 11.53
C ARG A 200 -10.69 8.22 10.27
N ALA A 201 -10.97 8.77 9.09
CA ALA A 201 -10.71 8.10 7.81
C ALA A 201 -9.22 7.84 7.60
N ARG A 202 -8.36 8.84 7.82
CA ARG A 202 -6.91 8.70 7.66
C ARG A 202 -6.30 7.71 8.64
N VAL A 203 -6.68 7.74 9.92
CA VAL A 203 -6.20 6.78 10.92
C VAL A 203 -6.65 5.37 10.56
N ALA A 204 -7.91 5.17 10.14
CA ALA A 204 -8.39 3.86 9.71
C ALA A 204 -7.65 3.34 8.46
N SER A 205 -7.38 4.22 7.50
CA SER A 205 -6.58 3.93 6.30
C SER A 205 -5.17 3.45 6.68
N LEU A 206 -4.44 4.22 7.48
CA LEU A 206 -3.10 3.87 7.95
C LEU A 206 -3.08 2.58 8.79
N MET A 207 -4.08 2.38 9.65
CA MET A 207 -4.19 1.15 10.45
C MET A 207 -4.54 -0.07 9.61
N THR A 208 -5.14 0.11 8.44
CA THR A 208 -5.37 -0.96 7.47
C THR A 208 -4.04 -1.33 6.80
N GLU A 209 -3.30 -0.34 6.31
CA GLU A 209 -1.98 -0.51 5.70
C GLU A 209 -0.98 -1.16 6.68
N ALA A 210 -1.02 -0.75 7.95
CA ALA A 210 -0.17 -1.32 8.99
C ALA A 210 -0.42 -2.82 9.27
N ARG A 211 -1.59 -3.35 8.88
CA ARG A 211 -1.93 -4.78 9.02
C ARG A 211 -1.52 -5.60 7.81
N GLU A 212 -1.22 -4.96 6.68
CA GLU A 212 -0.73 -5.63 5.46
C GLU A 212 0.69 -6.17 5.67
N VAL A 213 1.46 -5.56 6.56
CA VAL A 213 2.84 -5.95 6.88
C VAL A 213 2.92 -6.42 8.34
N PRO A 214 3.35 -7.68 8.60
CA PRO A 214 3.58 -8.14 9.96
C PRO A 214 4.56 -7.23 10.71
N ARG A 215 4.33 -7.00 12.01
CA ARG A 215 5.16 -6.10 12.82
C ARG A 215 6.66 -6.41 12.80
N ALA A 216 7.02 -7.69 12.72
CA ALA A 216 8.41 -8.13 12.63
C ALA A 216 9.09 -7.79 11.29
N ALA A 217 8.29 -7.45 10.27
CA ALA A 217 8.71 -7.10 8.93
C ALA A 217 8.43 -5.63 8.59
N TRP A 218 8.11 -4.79 9.59
CA TRP A 218 7.92 -3.37 9.35
C TRP A 218 9.20 -2.77 8.76
N PRO A 219 9.09 -2.06 7.62
CA PRO A 219 10.24 -1.44 6.99
C PRO A 219 10.84 -0.43 7.96
N VAL A 220 12.16 -0.50 8.09
CA VAL A 220 12.97 0.49 8.83
C VAL A 220 13.83 1.32 7.86
N ASP A 221 13.82 0.94 6.59
CA ASP A 221 14.33 1.66 5.45
C ASP A 221 13.21 2.51 4.82
N GLY A 222 13.52 3.77 4.52
CA GLY A 222 12.56 4.73 3.97
C GLY A 222 12.41 5.99 4.81
N GLU A 223 11.76 7.00 4.24
CA GLU A 223 11.57 8.30 4.88
C GLU A 223 10.35 8.33 5.80
N HIS A 224 9.35 7.46 5.56
CA HIS A 224 8.16 7.37 6.41
C HIS A 224 8.38 6.50 7.65
N GLU A 225 7.80 6.90 8.78
CA GLU A 225 7.52 5.97 9.88
C GLU A 225 6.54 4.89 9.41
N ASN A 226 6.50 3.72 10.07
CA ASN A 226 5.52 2.71 9.74
C ASN A 226 4.08 3.23 9.97
N ASP A 227 3.11 2.72 9.21
CA ASP A 227 1.77 3.33 9.17
C ASP A 227 1.03 3.32 10.51
N ALA A 228 1.24 2.31 11.37
CA ALA A 228 0.68 2.31 12.72
C ALA A 228 1.26 3.43 13.60
N ARG A 229 2.56 3.75 13.45
CA ARG A 229 3.18 4.86 14.17
C ARG A 229 2.66 6.20 13.65
N ARG A 230 2.51 6.35 12.34
CA ARG A 230 1.90 7.55 11.74
C ARG A 230 0.47 7.76 12.26
N ALA A 231 -0.35 6.70 12.24
CA ALA A 231 -1.71 6.71 12.77
C ALA A 231 -1.76 7.13 14.25
N PHE A 232 -0.85 6.56 15.06
CA PHE A 232 -0.71 6.91 16.48
C PHE A 232 -0.37 8.40 16.66
N CYS A 233 0.62 8.92 15.92
CA CYS A 233 1.04 10.32 16.01
C CYS A 233 -0.09 11.28 15.62
N ILE A 234 -0.82 10.99 14.54
CA ILE A 234 -1.99 11.78 14.09
C ILE A 234 -3.08 11.79 15.18
N ALA A 235 -3.44 10.61 15.70
CA ALA A 235 -4.45 10.49 16.74
C ALA A 235 -4.05 11.20 18.05
N ALA A 236 -2.77 11.10 18.43
CA ALA A 236 -2.23 11.77 19.61
C ALA A 236 -2.30 13.30 19.49
N LEU A 237 -1.96 13.86 18.33
CA LEU A 237 -2.12 15.30 18.09
C LEU A 237 -3.59 15.74 18.13
N ALA A 238 -4.51 14.91 17.63
CA ALA A 238 -5.94 15.19 17.71
C ALA A 238 -6.42 15.29 19.18
N VAL A 239 -6.12 14.28 20.02
CA VAL A 239 -6.54 14.30 21.43
C VAL A 239 -5.84 15.37 22.27
N ALA A 240 -4.68 15.86 21.83
CA ALA A 240 -4.01 16.98 22.47
C ALA A 240 -4.80 18.30 22.33
N VAL A 241 -5.65 18.42 21.31
CA VAL A 241 -6.57 19.56 21.15
C VAL A 241 -7.85 19.32 21.95
N ASP A 242 -8.47 18.14 21.79
CA ASP A 242 -9.72 17.77 22.46
C ASP A 242 -9.84 16.25 22.60
N ALA A 243 -9.45 15.72 23.77
CA ALA A 243 -9.44 14.29 24.00
C ALA A 243 -10.84 13.66 23.97
N GLN A 244 -11.89 14.41 24.33
CA GLN A 244 -13.26 13.89 24.31
C GLN A 244 -13.77 13.78 22.89
N ARG A 245 -13.60 14.84 22.10
CA ARG A 245 -14.04 14.87 20.70
C ARG A 245 -13.35 13.81 19.85
N TYR A 246 -12.04 13.63 20.04
CA TYR A 246 -11.24 12.72 19.23
C TYR A 246 -11.02 11.33 19.85
N ALA A 247 -11.81 10.96 20.87
CA ALA A 247 -11.68 9.67 21.54
C ALA A 247 -11.78 8.46 20.58
N LYS A 248 -12.68 8.50 19.60
CA LYS A 248 -12.81 7.43 18.58
C LYS A 248 -11.59 7.35 17.65
N VAL A 249 -10.95 8.49 17.37
CA VAL A 249 -9.72 8.53 16.56
C VAL A 249 -8.56 7.88 17.36
N ALA A 250 -8.49 8.17 18.65
CA ALA A 250 -7.52 7.54 19.56
C ALA A 250 -7.74 6.04 19.74
N GLU A 251 -9.00 5.60 19.85
CA GLU A 251 -9.37 4.18 19.93
C GLU A 251 -8.92 3.42 18.67
N LEU A 252 -9.18 3.98 17.48
CA LEU A 252 -8.77 3.36 16.21
C LEU A 252 -7.25 3.16 16.10
N ALA A 253 -6.48 4.11 16.61
CA ALA A 253 -5.02 4.05 16.65
C ALA A 253 -4.46 3.26 17.85
N GLY A 254 -5.32 2.76 18.74
CA GLY A 254 -4.92 1.96 19.90
C GLY A 254 -4.20 2.73 21.01
N LEU A 255 -4.52 4.01 21.20
CA LEU A 255 -3.94 4.80 22.29
C LEU A 255 -4.48 4.31 23.65
N SER A 256 -3.57 4.10 24.60
CA SER A 256 -3.93 3.89 26.01
C SER A 256 -4.34 5.20 26.68
N GLU A 257 -5.01 5.13 27.82
CA GLU A 257 -5.30 6.33 28.63
C GLU A 257 -4.03 7.09 29.03
N GLU A 258 -2.93 6.37 29.28
CA GLU A 258 -1.63 6.97 29.55
C GLU A 258 -1.09 7.73 28.34
N ALA A 259 -1.14 7.12 27.15
CA ALA A 259 -0.75 7.78 25.91
C ALA A 259 -1.59 9.03 25.61
N VAL A 260 -2.89 9.00 25.90
CA VAL A 260 -3.76 10.20 25.76
C VAL A 260 -3.31 11.32 26.70
N ARG A 261 -2.96 11.01 27.96
CA ARG A 261 -2.45 12.00 28.92
C ARG A 261 -1.11 12.58 28.48
N GLU A 262 -0.18 11.74 28.02
CA GLU A 262 1.12 12.18 27.52
C GLU A 262 0.98 13.05 26.25
N ALA A 263 0.07 12.67 25.35
CA ALA A 263 -0.23 13.41 24.13
C ALA A 263 -0.71 14.84 24.40
N GLN A 264 -1.50 15.05 25.46
CA GLN A 264 -1.94 16.39 25.86
C GLN A 264 -0.79 17.33 26.24
N ASP A 265 0.30 16.79 26.79
CA ASP A 265 1.48 17.58 27.13
C ASP A 265 2.31 17.94 25.88
N TYR A 266 2.83 16.94 25.18
CA TYR A 266 3.72 17.20 24.04
C TYR A 266 2.97 17.75 22.81
N GLY A 267 1.74 17.31 22.56
CA GLY A 267 0.95 17.73 21.39
C GLY A 267 0.56 19.20 21.44
N ALA A 268 0.38 19.76 22.64
CA ALA A 268 0.18 21.19 22.83
C ALA A 268 1.38 22.01 22.32
N GLU A 269 2.61 21.54 22.52
CA GLU A 269 3.82 22.20 21.99
C GLU A 269 3.94 22.10 20.48
N VAL A 270 3.57 20.95 19.89
CA VAL A 270 3.54 20.77 18.43
C VAL A 270 2.57 21.77 17.80
N HIS A 271 1.35 21.89 18.33
CA HIS A 271 0.38 22.86 17.82
C HIS A 271 0.79 24.31 18.09
N ARG A 272 1.40 24.62 19.24
CA ARG A 272 1.98 25.96 19.49
C ARG A 272 3.05 26.31 18.47
N SER A 273 3.91 25.36 18.15
CA SER A 273 5.00 25.53 17.19
C SER A 273 4.45 25.81 15.79
N TRP A 274 3.51 24.99 15.30
CA TRP A 274 2.86 25.22 14.01
C TRP A 274 2.15 26.57 13.93
N ARG A 275 1.39 26.98 14.95
CA ARG A 275 0.77 28.32 14.96
C ARG A 275 1.79 29.45 14.81
N ARG A 276 2.96 29.35 15.47
CA ARG A 276 4.02 30.36 15.37
C ARG A 276 4.70 30.34 14.00
N THR A 277 5.01 29.14 13.49
CA THR A 277 5.66 28.93 12.19
C THR A 277 4.79 29.40 11.03
N LEU A 278 3.49 29.10 11.06
CA LEU A 278 2.58 29.46 9.97
C LEU A 278 2.17 30.93 9.99
N ARG A 279 2.22 31.60 11.15
CA ARG A 279 1.79 33.01 11.30
C ARG A 279 2.32 33.96 10.21
N PRO A 280 3.63 34.00 9.89
CA PRO A 280 4.14 34.88 8.85
C PRO A 280 3.86 34.40 7.41
N LEU A 281 3.33 33.19 7.22
CA LEU A 281 3.11 32.58 5.90
C LEU A 281 1.69 32.78 5.39
N TRP A 282 0.78 33.24 6.24
CA TRP A 282 -0.61 33.48 5.86
C TRP A 282 -0.75 34.74 5.03
N MET A 283 -1.68 34.70 4.08
CA MET A 283 -2.26 35.90 3.50
C MET A 283 -2.84 36.79 4.61
N PRO A 284 -2.86 38.13 4.43
CA PRO A 284 -3.60 39.03 5.30
C PRO A 284 -5.06 38.59 5.47
N ALA A 285 -5.64 38.88 6.63
CA ALA A 285 -7.00 38.47 6.94
C ALA A 285 -8.00 39.01 5.89
N GLY A 286 -8.80 38.12 5.31
CA GLY A 286 -9.76 38.44 4.25
C GLY A 286 -9.19 38.45 2.83
N GLU A 287 -7.88 38.26 2.68
CA GLU A 287 -7.22 38.12 1.39
C GLU A 287 -6.97 36.65 1.05
N LEU A 288 -6.92 36.36 -0.25
CA LEU A 288 -6.63 35.04 -0.78
C LEU A 288 -5.59 35.17 -1.89
N SER A 289 -4.59 34.31 -1.85
CA SER A 289 -3.53 34.29 -2.85
C SER A 289 -4.10 34.08 -4.25
N ARG A 290 -3.53 34.82 -5.20
CA ARG A 290 -3.78 34.67 -6.64
C ARG A 290 -2.77 33.73 -7.29
N GLU A 291 -1.87 33.14 -6.52
CA GLU A 291 -0.82 32.24 -6.97
C GLU A 291 -1.13 30.76 -6.68
N ALA A 292 -2.34 30.43 -6.24
CA ALA A 292 -2.74 29.06 -5.95
C ALA A 292 -3.79 28.57 -6.96
N ARG A 293 -3.60 27.38 -7.53
CA ARG A 293 -4.52 26.77 -8.50
C ARG A 293 -4.75 25.30 -8.19
N VAL A 294 -5.98 24.83 -8.35
CA VAL A 294 -6.30 23.41 -8.43
C VAL A 294 -6.70 23.09 -9.86
N LEU A 295 -6.05 22.08 -10.44
CA LEU A 295 -6.30 21.60 -11.79
C LEU A 295 -6.81 20.17 -11.68
N VAL A 296 -7.92 19.89 -12.36
CA VAL A 296 -8.53 18.56 -12.39
C VAL A 296 -8.61 18.12 -13.84
N SER A 297 -8.10 16.93 -14.14
CA SER A 297 -8.26 16.33 -15.47
C SER A 297 -9.74 16.05 -15.74
N GLU A 298 -10.30 16.69 -16.76
CA GLU A 298 -11.68 16.44 -17.23
C GLU A 298 -11.79 15.14 -18.03
N GLU A 299 -10.66 14.57 -18.47
CA GLU A 299 -10.60 13.32 -19.23
C GLU A 299 -10.84 12.08 -18.36
N ASP A 300 -10.74 12.23 -17.04
CA ASP A 300 -10.93 11.14 -16.07
C ASP A 300 -12.26 11.34 -15.31
N PRO A 301 -13.30 10.53 -15.59
CA PRO A 301 -14.61 10.63 -14.95
C PRO A 301 -14.55 10.49 -13.43
N PHE A 302 -13.55 9.76 -12.90
CA PHE A 302 -13.38 9.56 -11.47
C PHE A 302 -12.91 10.85 -10.79
N LEU A 303 -11.95 11.54 -11.39
CA LEU A 303 -11.45 12.82 -10.88
C LEU A 303 -12.50 13.93 -10.99
N ALA A 304 -13.33 13.89 -12.03
CA ALA A 304 -14.47 14.80 -12.17
C ALA A 304 -15.47 14.63 -11.01
N GLN A 305 -15.75 13.40 -10.58
CA GLN A 305 -16.64 13.15 -9.44
C GLN A 305 -16.04 13.60 -8.11
N LEU A 306 -14.74 13.37 -7.90
CA LEU A 306 -14.02 13.86 -6.72
C LEU A 306 -14.11 15.40 -6.60
N ALA A 307 -13.99 16.11 -7.72
CA ALA A 307 -14.18 17.55 -7.78
C ALA A 307 -15.63 17.96 -7.49
N ALA A 308 -16.62 17.23 -8.04
CA ALA A 308 -18.04 17.48 -7.78
C ALA A 308 -18.41 17.30 -6.29
N LEU A 309 -17.69 16.46 -5.55
CA LEU A 309 -17.82 16.33 -4.10
C LEU A 309 -17.23 17.51 -3.30
N GLY A 310 -16.69 18.52 -3.98
CA GLY A 310 -16.19 19.76 -3.37
C GLY A 310 -14.75 19.68 -2.87
N LEU A 311 -14.04 18.57 -3.04
CA LEU A 311 -12.66 18.45 -2.56
C LEU A 311 -11.71 19.43 -3.26
N ALA A 312 -11.84 19.60 -4.57
CA ALA A 312 -11.01 20.53 -5.34
C ALA A 312 -11.14 21.96 -4.80
N LYS A 313 -12.37 22.39 -4.49
CA LYS A 313 -12.66 23.71 -3.92
C LYS A 313 -12.08 23.86 -2.51
N GLU A 314 -12.27 22.86 -1.67
CA GLU A 314 -11.74 22.85 -0.29
C GLU A 314 -10.21 22.94 -0.25
N LEU A 315 -9.53 22.19 -1.13
CA LEU A 315 -8.08 22.24 -1.27
C LEU A 315 -7.59 23.54 -1.88
N GLU A 316 -8.32 24.11 -2.84
CA GLU A 316 -7.99 25.42 -3.39
C GLU A 316 -8.10 26.50 -2.31
N ASP A 317 -9.16 26.47 -1.50
CA ASP A 317 -9.34 27.41 -0.40
C ASP A 317 -8.25 27.26 0.66
N ALA A 318 -7.80 26.03 0.94
CA ALA A 318 -6.66 25.80 1.81
C ALA A 318 -5.36 26.35 1.22
N LEU A 319 -5.08 26.06 -0.05
CA LEU A 319 -3.87 26.51 -0.74
C LEU A 319 -3.82 28.04 -0.84
N ARG A 320 -4.95 28.70 -1.11
CA ARG A 320 -5.04 30.16 -1.27
C ARG A 320 -4.85 30.95 0.02
N ARG A 321 -4.83 30.31 1.19
CA ARG A 321 -4.58 31.00 2.47
C ARG A 321 -3.12 31.38 2.69
N PHE A 322 -2.18 30.81 1.93
CA PHE A 322 -0.75 31.09 2.08
C PHE A 322 -0.27 32.16 1.10
N ASP A 323 0.68 32.99 1.53
CA ASP A 323 1.29 34.07 0.75
C ASP A 323 2.40 33.54 -0.17
N TRP A 324 2.00 32.77 -1.18
CA TRP A 324 2.92 32.19 -2.14
C TRP A 324 3.63 33.26 -2.99
N HIS A 325 4.95 33.17 -3.09
CA HIS A 325 5.75 34.10 -3.90
C HIS A 325 5.60 33.87 -5.42
N SER A 326 5.06 32.72 -5.86
CA SER A 326 4.62 32.50 -7.25
C SER A 326 3.74 31.25 -7.34
N THR A 327 3.28 30.93 -8.55
CA THR A 327 2.23 29.94 -8.74
C THR A 327 2.57 28.54 -8.21
N VAL A 328 1.75 28.06 -7.27
CA VAL A 328 1.72 26.69 -6.75
C VAL A 328 0.42 26.01 -7.18
N LYS A 329 0.52 24.72 -7.51
CA LYS A 329 -0.59 23.94 -8.09
C LYS A 329 -0.90 22.68 -7.28
N ILE A 330 -2.16 22.30 -7.25
CA ILE A 330 -2.57 20.91 -7.00
C ILE A 330 -3.12 20.38 -8.32
N ARG A 331 -2.68 19.20 -8.75
CA ARG A 331 -3.09 18.56 -10.00
C ARG A 331 -3.66 17.20 -9.70
N PHE A 332 -4.89 16.99 -10.15
CA PHE A 332 -5.52 15.68 -10.21
C PHE A 332 -5.40 15.19 -11.66
N GLU A 333 -4.63 14.12 -11.87
CA GLU A 333 -4.28 13.61 -13.21
C GLU A 333 -4.56 12.12 -13.31
N ALA A 334 -4.85 11.62 -14.51
CA ALA A 334 -5.06 10.18 -14.73
C ALA A 334 -3.73 9.41 -14.60
N GLY A 335 -3.75 8.24 -13.98
CA GLY A 335 -2.59 7.32 -13.97
C GLY A 335 -2.43 6.48 -12.70
N GLU A 336 -1.41 5.62 -12.68
CA GLU A 336 -1.14 4.62 -11.63
C GLU A 336 -0.17 5.10 -10.52
N GLY A 337 0.09 6.41 -10.43
CA GLY A 337 1.09 6.98 -9.51
C GLY A 337 0.65 7.11 -8.04
N THR A 338 1.31 8.00 -7.31
CA THR A 338 0.98 8.37 -5.91
C THR A 338 0.63 9.86 -5.81
N ALA A 339 0.32 10.31 -4.59
CA ALA A 339 0.42 11.73 -4.26
C ALA A 339 1.90 12.11 -4.04
N SER A 340 2.32 13.28 -4.53
CA SER A 340 3.65 13.83 -4.21
C SER A 340 3.76 15.33 -4.51
N TRP A 341 4.54 16.04 -3.70
CA TRP A 341 5.05 17.37 -4.00
C TRP A 341 6.30 17.34 -4.90
N SER A 342 6.34 18.21 -5.92
CA SER A 342 7.51 18.42 -6.77
C SER A 342 7.95 19.89 -6.79
N ARG A 343 9.22 20.12 -6.42
CA ARG A 343 9.84 21.45 -6.43
C ARG A 343 10.03 22.00 -7.85
N SER A 344 10.32 21.14 -8.83
CA SER A 344 10.59 21.59 -10.21
C SER A 344 9.32 22.06 -10.91
N SER A 345 8.19 21.40 -10.64
CA SER A 345 6.89 21.74 -11.23
C SER A 345 6.04 22.65 -10.33
N ARG A 346 6.48 22.87 -9.08
CA ARG A 346 5.78 23.57 -7.99
C ARG A 346 4.33 23.09 -7.89
N ALA A 347 4.19 21.78 -7.86
CA ALA A 347 2.89 21.14 -7.88
C ALA A 347 2.84 19.93 -6.94
N ILE A 348 1.70 19.80 -6.26
CA ILE A 348 1.25 18.55 -5.68
C ILE A 348 0.51 17.82 -6.79
N THR A 349 0.97 16.63 -7.18
CA THR A 349 0.28 15.78 -8.14
C THR A 349 -0.37 14.62 -7.41
N VAL A 350 -1.64 14.35 -7.71
CA VAL A 350 -2.42 13.21 -7.24
C VAL A 350 -2.94 12.46 -8.46
N THR A 351 -2.68 11.15 -8.52
CA THR A 351 -3.13 10.32 -9.63
C THR A 351 -4.43 9.58 -9.32
N SER A 352 -5.25 9.29 -10.33
CA SER A 352 -6.52 8.57 -10.14
C SER A 352 -6.35 7.16 -9.55
N GLY A 353 -5.31 6.41 -9.93
CA GLY A 353 -5.00 5.09 -9.35
C GLY A 353 -4.74 5.16 -7.85
N TYR A 354 -4.12 6.24 -7.35
CA TYR A 354 -3.91 6.44 -5.92
C TYR A 354 -5.22 6.66 -5.17
N VAL A 355 -6.17 7.36 -5.78
CA VAL A 355 -7.47 7.61 -5.15
C VAL A 355 -8.37 6.37 -5.22
N LEU A 356 -8.31 5.60 -6.32
CA LEU A 356 -9.04 4.32 -6.46
C LEU A 356 -8.64 3.33 -5.36
N ARG A 357 -7.35 3.27 -5.00
CA ARG A 357 -6.89 2.48 -3.85
C ARG A 357 -7.65 2.83 -2.56
N PHE A 358 -7.92 4.10 -2.27
CA PHE A 358 -8.66 4.48 -1.07
C PHE A 358 -10.16 4.18 -1.16
N VAL A 359 -10.73 4.17 -2.37
CA VAL A 359 -12.10 3.71 -2.60
C VAL A 359 -12.22 2.22 -2.27
N GLU A 360 -11.32 1.40 -2.81
CA GLU A 360 -11.25 -0.04 -2.55
C GLU A 360 -11.02 -0.32 -1.06
N GLN A 361 -10.09 0.40 -0.43
CA GLN A 361 -9.81 0.30 1.00
C GLN A 361 -11.06 0.60 1.85
N GLY A 362 -11.80 1.66 1.52
CA GLY A 362 -13.04 2.03 2.21
C GLY A 362 -14.11 0.94 2.08
N GLN A 363 -14.28 0.38 0.88
CA GLN A 363 -15.23 -0.70 0.63
C GLN A 363 -14.91 -1.97 1.43
N LEU A 364 -13.63 -2.37 1.48
CA LEU A 364 -13.19 -3.55 2.24
C LEU A 364 -13.34 -3.37 3.75
N ALA A 365 -13.13 -2.14 4.24
CA ALA A 365 -13.21 -1.82 5.67
C ALA A 365 -14.61 -1.41 6.15
N GLY A 366 -15.61 -1.34 5.25
CA GLY A 366 -17.00 -1.03 5.59
C GLY A 366 -17.26 0.45 5.89
N PHE A 367 -16.55 1.36 5.21
CA PHE A 367 -16.66 2.81 5.35
C PHE A 367 -17.50 3.50 4.27
#